data_AF-A0A849I228-F1
#
_entry.id   AF-A0A849I228-F1
#
_cell.length_a   1.000
_cell.length_b   1.000
_cell.length_c   1.000
_cell.angle_alpha   90.00
_cell.angle_beta   90.00
_cell.angle_gamma   90.00
#
_symmetry.space_group_name_H-M   'P 1'
#
loop_
_entity.id
_entity.type
_entity.pdbx_description
1 polymer ?
#
loop_
_entity_poly.entity_id
_entity_poly.type
_entity_poly.pdbx_seq_one_letter_code
_entity_poly.pdbx_strand_id
1 'polypeptide(L)'
;MSKPIVFDSLSYAKMLDKGGVPHSEVHATALAKALAENLYTQSEVDQMIEAALKRFDDRTVQLREEIHKEFHKIHIDIKDLRLEIKDVQDNILKRGYTALAVILGVIALSSNFIHFTH
;
A
#
# COMPACT_ATOMS: atom_id res chain seq x y z
N MET A 1 6.49 -15.20 -31.56
CA MET A 1 7.26 -14.25 -32.40
C MET A 1 6.38 -13.04 -32.66
N SER A 2 6.60 -11.96 -31.93
CA SER A 2 5.93 -10.66 -32.16
C SER A 2 6.46 -10.09 -33.47
N LYS A 3 5.58 -9.90 -34.46
CA LYS A 3 5.97 -9.27 -35.71
C LYS A 3 6.42 -7.84 -35.42
N PRO A 4 7.57 -7.39 -35.96
CA PRO A 4 8.00 -6.01 -35.83
C PRO A 4 6.88 -5.08 -36.31
N ILE A 5 6.63 -3.98 -35.60
CA ILE A 5 5.85 -2.85 -36.12
C ILE A 5 6.76 -2.11 -37.11
N VAL A 6 7.13 -2.76 -38.20
CA VAL A 6 7.97 -2.19 -39.25
C VAL A 6 7.05 -1.91 -40.42
N PHE A 7 6.92 -0.63 -40.75
CA PHE A 7 6.15 -0.19 -41.90
C PHE A 7 6.82 -0.69 -43.19
N ASP A 8 6.16 -1.60 -43.90
CA ASP A 8 6.63 -2.14 -45.17
C ASP A 8 6.36 -1.12 -46.30
N SER A 9 7.35 -0.26 -46.52
CA SER A 9 7.31 0.78 -47.56
C SER A 9 7.11 0.22 -48.96
N LEU A 10 7.57 -1.02 -49.23
CA LEU A 10 7.50 -1.64 -50.54
C LEU A 10 6.10 -2.16 -50.85
N SER A 11 5.44 -2.77 -49.85
CA SER A 11 4.02 -3.15 -49.95
C SER A 11 3.11 -1.93 -50.06
N TYR A 12 3.42 -0.85 -49.35
CA TYR A 12 2.64 0.39 -49.40
C TYR A 12 2.81 1.13 -50.73
N ALA A 13 4.02 1.22 -51.27
CA ALA A 13 4.28 1.78 -52.61
C ALA A 13 3.47 1.06 -53.69
N LYS A 14 3.42 -0.28 -53.65
CA LYS A 14 2.60 -1.08 -54.57
C LYS A 14 1.10 -0.81 -54.43
N MET A 15 0.62 -0.50 -53.23
CA MET A 15 -0.78 -0.09 -53.01
C MET A 15 -1.07 1.28 -53.61
N LEU A 16 -0.16 2.25 -53.43
CA LEU A 16 -0.28 3.59 -53.98
C LEU A 16 -0.23 3.59 -55.51
N ASP A 17 0.66 2.77 -56.10
CA ASP A 17 0.78 2.59 -57.54
C ASP A 17 -0.51 2.01 -58.16
N LYS A 18 -1.08 0.98 -57.51
CA LYS A 18 -2.40 0.45 -57.87
C LYS A 18 -3.53 1.47 -57.74
N GLY A 19 -3.38 2.44 -56.84
CA GLY A 19 -4.30 3.57 -56.66
C GLY A 19 -4.12 4.70 -57.67
N GLY A 20 -3.15 4.59 -58.60
CA GLY A 20 -2.86 5.62 -59.60
C GLY A 20 -2.13 6.84 -59.02
N VAL A 21 -1.51 6.72 -57.85
CA VAL A 21 -0.74 7.82 -57.25
C VAL A 21 0.63 7.92 -57.93
N PRO A 22 0.94 9.04 -58.62
CA PRO A 22 2.24 9.23 -59.23
C PRO A 22 3.34 9.31 -58.16
N HIS A 23 4.54 8.81 -58.47
CA HIS A 23 5.68 8.78 -57.53
C HIS A 23 5.38 8.04 -56.21
N SER A 24 4.61 6.96 -56.31
CA SER A 24 4.24 6.05 -55.21
C SER A 24 5.39 5.63 -54.29
N GLU A 25 6.58 5.39 -54.85
CA GLU A 25 7.79 5.08 -54.08
C GLU A 25 8.27 6.24 -53.20
N VAL A 26 8.22 7.47 -53.72
CA VAL A 26 8.64 8.68 -52.99
C VAL A 26 7.69 8.95 -51.83
N HIS A 27 6.39 8.79 -52.05
CA HIS A 27 5.37 8.95 -51.02
C HIS A 27 5.46 7.88 -49.93
N ALA A 28 5.65 6.61 -50.30
CA ALA A 28 5.83 5.53 -49.33
C ALA A 28 7.11 5.71 -48.50
N THR A 29 8.20 6.18 -49.12
CA THR A 29 9.47 6.43 -48.43
C THR A 29 9.37 7.65 -47.50
N ALA A 30 8.70 8.72 -47.93
CA ALA A 30 8.45 9.89 -47.09
C ALA A 30 7.59 9.54 -45.86
N LEU A 31 6.57 8.70 -46.03
CA LEU A 31 5.75 8.21 -44.93
C LEU A 31 6.53 7.29 -43.99
N ALA A 32 7.35 6.37 -44.52
CA ALA A 32 8.23 5.53 -43.71
C ALA A 32 9.20 6.37 -42.87
N LYS A 33 9.75 7.44 -43.45
CA LYS A 33 10.64 8.38 -42.75
C LYS A 33 9.90 9.19 -41.68
N ALA A 34 8.73 9.73 -41.99
CA ALA A 34 7.90 10.45 -41.02
C ALA A 34 7.44 9.54 -39.87
N LEU A 35 7.16 8.27 -40.15
CA LEU A 35 6.84 7.27 -39.13
C LEU A 35 8.07 6.89 -38.31
N ALA A 36 9.25 6.75 -38.92
CA ALA A 36 10.49 6.48 -38.19
C ALA A 36 10.90 7.65 -37.28
N GLU A 37 10.56 8.90 -37.65
CA GLU A 37 10.78 10.08 -36.82
C GLU A 37 9.74 10.23 -35.70
N ASN A 38 8.57 9.58 -35.79
CA ASN A 38 7.47 9.67 -34.80
C ASN A 38 7.25 8.39 -33.97
N LEU A 39 7.84 7.26 -34.36
CA LEU A 39 7.78 6.01 -33.62
C LEU A 39 9.00 5.94 -32.70
N TYR A 40 8.74 5.82 -31.40
CA TYR A 40 9.77 5.40 -30.45
C TYR A 40 10.43 4.13 -30.99
N THR A 41 11.75 4.18 -31.13
CA THR A 41 12.55 3.01 -31.45
C THR A 41 12.31 1.94 -30.38
N GLN A 42 12.51 0.68 -30.73
CA GLN A 42 12.38 -0.41 -29.76
C GLN A 42 13.24 -0.17 -28.51
N SER A 43 14.44 0.39 -28.68
CA SER A 43 15.33 0.78 -27.57
C SER A 43 14.70 1.84 -26.66
N GLU A 44 13.98 2.81 -27.19
CA GLU A 44 13.31 3.85 -26.39
C GLU A 44 12.11 3.27 -25.63
N VAL A 45 11.35 2.36 -26.27
CA VAL A 45 10.26 1.63 -25.61
C VAL A 45 10.80 0.77 -24.47
N ASP A 46 11.90 0.04 -24.70
CA ASP A 46 12.52 -0.80 -23.69
C ASP A 46 13.05 0.03 -22.51
N GLN A 47 13.66 1.19 -22.77
CA GLN A 47 14.10 2.12 -21.72
C GLN A 47 12.92 2.70 -20.93
N MET A 48 11.80 3.01 -21.60
CA MET A 48 10.59 3.49 -20.93
C MET A 48 9.98 2.41 -20.03
N ILE A 49 9.98 1.15 -20.47
CA ILE A 49 9.52 0.01 -19.69
C ILE A 49 10.43 -0.21 -18.48
N GLU A 50 11.75 -0.19 -18.66
CA GLU A 50 12.72 -0.34 -17.58
C GLU A 50 12.58 0.79 -16.54
N ALA A 51 12.43 2.03 -17.00
CA ALA A 51 12.18 3.17 -16.12
C ALA A 51 10.85 3.06 -15.36
N ALA A 52 9.80 2.55 -16.00
CA ALA A 52 8.51 2.33 -15.37
C ALA A 52 8.58 1.22 -14.30
N LEU A 53 9.24 0.11 -14.61
CA LEU A 53 9.47 -1.00 -13.67
C LEU A 53 10.27 -0.52 -12.46
N LYS A 54 11.35 0.24 -12.67
CA LYS A 54 12.14 0.79 -11.58
C LYS A 54 11.31 1.71 -10.67
N ARG A 55 10.50 2.61 -11.25
CA ARG A 55 9.61 3.48 -10.46
C ARG A 55 8.56 2.69 -9.69
N PHE A 56 8.08 1.58 -10.26
CA PHE A 56 7.12 0.70 -9.59
C PHE A 56 7.76 -0.03 -8.40
N ASP A 57 8.97 -0.54 -8.57
CA ASP A 57 9.74 -1.17 -7.49
C ASP A 57 10.04 -0.18 -6.36
N ASP A 58 10.51 1.03 -6.70
CA ASP A 58 10.78 2.09 -5.72
C ASP A 58 9.53 2.44 -4.90
N ARG A 59 8.36 2.58 -5.55
CA ARG A 59 7.09 2.82 -4.87
C ARG A 59 6.67 1.65 -4.00
N THR A 60 6.93 0.42 -4.44
CA THR A 60 6.58 -0.79 -3.69
C THR A 60 7.42 -0.90 -2.41
N VAL A 61 8.71 -0.52 -2.48
CA VAL A 61 9.59 -0.44 -1.31
C VAL A 61 9.11 0.63 -0.33
N GLN A 62 8.78 1.83 -0.82
CA GLN A 62 8.24 2.91 0.02
C GLN A 62 6.95 2.50 0.73
N LEU A 63 6.01 1.89 -0.01
CA LEU A 63 4.75 1.39 0.57
C LEU A 63 5.00 0.34 1.65
N ARG A 64 5.95 -0.57 1.44
CA ARG A 64 6.33 -1.58 2.43
C ARG A 64 6.86 -0.93 3.72
N GLU A 65 7.70 0.10 3.59
CA GLU A 65 8.23 0.83 4.73
C GLU A 65 7.14 1.59 5.50
N GLU A 66 6.20 2.22 4.80
CA GLU A 66 5.06 2.91 5.41
C GLU A 66 4.18 1.93 6.19
N ILE A 67 3.81 0.80 5.58
CA ILE A 67 3.03 -0.27 6.24
C ILE A 67 3.78 -0.77 7.49
N HIS A 68 5.10 -0.97 7.41
CA HIS A 68 5.88 -1.43 8.54
C HIS A 68 5.86 -0.42 9.70
N LYS A 69 5.99 0.88 9.40
CA LYS A 69 5.91 1.95 10.41
C LYS A 69 4.53 2.02 11.05
N GLU A 70 3.46 1.98 10.27
CA GLU A 70 2.10 1.98 10.80
C GLU A 70 1.83 0.76 11.66
N PHE A 71 2.24 -0.42 11.22
CA PHE A 71 2.10 -1.65 12.00
C PHE A 71 2.86 -1.56 13.33
N HIS A 72 4.08 -1.01 13.32
CA HIS A 72 4.85 -0.82 14.55
C HIS A 72 4.17 0.15 15.52
N LYS A 73 3.60 1.24 15.00
CA LYS A 73 2.83 2.19 15.81
C LYS A 73 1.61 1.54 16.44
N ILE A 74 0.81 0.81 15.66
CA ILE A 74 -0.35 0.07 16.17
C ILE A 74 0.08 -0.93 17.25
N HIS A 75 1.22 -1.60 17.07
CA HIS A 75 1.72 -2.55 18.05
C HIS A 75 2.09 -1.88 19.39
N ILE A 76 2.69 -0.68 19.34
CA ILE A 76 2.97 0.12 20.54
C ILE A 76 1.66 0.55 21.20
N ASP A 77 0.72 1.11 20.43
CA ASP A 77 -0.57 1.59 20.95
C ASP A 77 -1.34 0.46 21.65
N ILE A 78 -1.33 -0.77 21.08
CA ILE A 78 -1.94 -1.95 21.70
C ILE A 78 -1.25 -2.33 23.01
N LYS A 79 0.08 -2.23 23.07
CA LYS A 79 0.86 -2.55 24.27
C LYS A 79 0.55 -1.57 25.39
N ASP A 80 0.48 -0.29 25.08
CA ASP A 80 0.16 0.77 26.03
C ASP A 80 -1.28 0.64 26.53
N LEU A 81 -2.23 0.38 25.62
CA LEU A 81 -3.62 0.14 26.00
C LEU A 81 -3.76 -1.09 26.92
N ARG A 82 -2.97 -2.15 26.72
CA ARG A 82 -2.95 -3.31 27.63
C ARG A 82 -2.43 -2.94 29.02
N LEU A 83 -1.45 -2.06 29.11
CA LEU A 83 -0.93 -1.58 30.39
C LEU A 83 -1.97 -0.72 31.11
N GLU A 84 -2.64 0.19 30.41
CA GLU A 84 -3.73 1.00 30.96
C GLU A 84 -4.88 0.14 31.47
N ILE A 85 -5.31 -0.87 30.69
CA ILE A 85 -6.35 -1.81 31.11
C ILE A 85 -5.94 -2.53 32.40
N LYS A 86 -4.67 -2.96 32.50
CA LYS A 86 -4.16 -3.62 33.71
C LYS A 86 -4.17 -2.68 34.91
N ASP A 87 -3.74 -1.43 34.75
CA ASP A 87 -3.76 -0.45 35.83
C ASP A 87 -5.19 -0.13 36.31
N VAL A 88 -6.13 0.02 35.37
CA VAL A 88 -7.55 0.20 35.71
C VAL A 88 -8.09 -1.02 36.48
N GLN A 89 -7.78 -2.23 36.04
CA GLN A 89 -8.19 -3.46 36.75
C GLN A 89 -7.61 -3.52 38.16
N ASP A 90 -6.32 -3.28 38.32
CA ASP A 90 -5.64 -3.29 39.61
C ASP A 90 -6.24 -2.23 40.56
N ASN A 91 -6.57 -1.05 40.04
CA ASN A 91 -7.21 0.02 40.81
C ASN A 91 -8.64 -0.33 41.23
N ILE A 92 -9.43 -0.95 40.34
CA ILE A 92 -10.78 -1.43 40.68
C ILE A 92 -10.71 -2.52 41.76
N LEU A 93 -9.81 -3.49 41.62
CA LEU A 93 -9.61 -4.55 42.60
C LEU A 93 -9.20 -4.00 43.96
N LYS A 94 -8.21 -3.09 44.02
CA LYS A 94 -7.80 -2.44 45.27
C LYS A 94 -8.96 -1.72 45.95
N ARG A 95 -9.75 -0.95 45.19
CA ARG A 95 -10.95 -0.27 45.74
C ARG A 95 -11.97 -1.27 46.26
N GLY A 96 -12.23 -2.35 45.53
CA GLY A 96 -13.12 -3.43 45.95
C GLY A 96 -12.67 -4.09 47.25
N TYR A 97 -11.40 -4.47 47.35
CA TYR A 97 -10.83 -5.05 48.58
C TYR A 97 -10.93 -4.09 49.78
N THR A 98 -10.65 -2.81 49.56
CA THR A 98 -10.74 -1.79 50.62
C THR A 98 -12.18 -1.65 51.12
N ALA A 99 -13.14 -1.55 50.21
CA ALA A 99 -14.56 -1.48 50.57
C ALA A 99 -15.03 -2.73 51.34
N LEU A 100 -14.61 -3.91 50.90
CA LEU A 100 -14.97 -5.18 51.51
C LEU A 100 -14.35 -5.34 52.91
N ALA A 101 -13.10 -4.91 53.08
CA ALA A 101 -12.43 -4.88 54.39
C ALA A 101 -13.14 -3.93 55.36
N VAL A 102 -13.59 -2.76 54.91
CA VAL A 102 -14.37 -1.82 55.73
C VAL A 102 -15.70 -2.45 56.16
N ILE A 103 -16.44 -3.07 55.24
CA ILE A 103 -17.72 -3.74 55.55
C ILE A 103 -17.51 -4.85 56.58
N LEU A 104 -16.52 -5.73 56.37
CA LEU A 104 -16.21 -6.80 57.31
C LEU A 104 -15.80 -6.24 58.68
N GLY A 105 -15.03 -5.15 58.72
CA GLY A 105 -14.67 -4.45 59.95
C GLY A 105 -15.89 -3.93 60.71
N VAL A 106 -16.86 -3.31 60.03
CA VAL A 106 -18.11 -2.83 60.64
C VAL A 106 -18.95 -4.00 61.17
N ILE A 107 -19.04 -5.10 60.43
CA ILE A 107 -19.76 -6.31 60.87
C ILE A 107 -19.10 -6.88 62.14
N ALA A 108 -17.77 -7.00 62.15
CA ALA A 108 -17.03 -7.51 63.30
C ALA A 108 -17.19 -6.63 64.55
N LEU A 109 -17.13 -5.31 64.38
CA LEU A 109 -17.35 -4.35 65.49
C LEU A 109 -18.79 -4.43 66.02
N SER A 110 -19.77 -4.47 65.12
CA SER A 110 -21.19 -4.59 65.49
C SER A 110 -21.46 -5.91 66.23
N SER A 111 -20.90 -7.02 65.75
CA SER A 111 -21.02 -8.33 66.38
C SER A 111 -20.40 -8.35 67.78
N ASN A 112 -19.20 -7.79 67.95
CA ASN A 112 -18.57 -7.68 69.27
C ASN A 112 -19.34 -6.77 70.22
N PHE A 113 -19.89 -5.65 69.73
CA PHE A 113 -20.71 -4.76 70.54
C PHE A 113 -21.97 -5.47 71.05
N ILE A 114 -22.70 -6.16 70.17
CA ILE A 114 -23.86 -6.98 70.54
C ILE A 114 -23.47 -7.96 71.63
N HIS A 115 -22.37 -8.70 71.44
CA HIS A 115 -21.88 -9.70 72.40
C HIS A 115 -21.48 -9.12 73.76
N PHE A 116 -21.09 -7.85 73.82
CA PHE A 116 -20.70 -7.17 75.06
C PHE A 116 -21.91 -6.58 75.80
N THR A 117 -22.97 -6.22 75.07
CA THR A 117 -24.21 -5.65 75.63
C THR A 117 -25.27 -6.68 76.00
N HIS A 118 -25.08 -7.94 75.60
CA HIS A 118 -25.96 -9.07 75.90
C HIS A 118 -25.35 -9.98 76.97
#